data_AF-A0A937IAC5-F1
#
_entry.id   AF-A0A937IAC5-F1
#
_cell.length_a   1.000
_cell.length_b   1.000
_cell.length_c   1.000
_cell.angle_alpha   90.00
_cell.angle_beta   90.00
_cell.angle_gamma   90.00
#
_symmetry.space_group_name_H-M   'P 1'
#
loop_
_entity.id
_entity.type
_entity.pdbx_description
1 polymer ?
#
loop_
_entity_poly.entity_id
_entity_poly.type
_entity_poly.pdbx_seq_one_letter_code
_entity_poly.pdbx_strand_id
1 'polypeptide(L)'
;RKLEQEGFDVYTGGVDAYSTLGWFDDSLLSSVVNRSAHQLAGLIFHELAHLVVFAPGDTTFNESFATAVEREGIRRWARARGEQQLYLDAEQNLARQAEFVALVSQWRDQFDVLYSSDTSETEKREQKQGLQQTLRVAYEDLKESWSGYDGYDAWFARELNNAQLSTVASYNDLVPAFDRLLQQLEGDLGQFYRRVQELAELPVDEREQQLPNPDLLARETAFQI
;
A
#
# COMPACT_ATOMS: atom_id res chain seq x y z
N ARG A 1 -4.10 5.67 23.89
CA ARG A 1 -2.98 5.18 24.74
C ARG A 1 -3.35 4.02 25.68
N LYS A 2 -4.63 3.66 25.89
CA LYS A 2 -5.01 2.49 26.71
C LYS A 2 -4.44 1.16 26.17
N LEU A 3 -4.49 0.96 24.85
CA LEU A 3 -3.96 -0.25 24.19
C LEU A 3 -2.42 -0.38 24.29
N GLU A 4 -1.69 0.74 24.18
CA GLU A 4 -0.22 0.74 24.39
C GLU A 4 0.14 0.36 25.83
N GLN A 5 -0.61 0.85 26.82
CA GLN A 5 -0.41 0.52 28.24
C GLN A 5 -0.73 -0.94 28.56
N GLU A 6 -1.56 -1.59 27.75
CA GLU A 6 -1.88 -3.01 27.84
C GLU A 6 -0.87 -3.89 27.08
N GLY A 7 0.15 -3.30 26.46
CA GLY A 7 1.25 -4.02 25.79
C GLY A 7 0.96 -4.40 24.33
N PHE A 8 -0.08 -3.83 23.71
CA PHE A 8 -0.37 -4.01 22.29
C PHE A 8 0.46 -3.07 21.40
N ASP A 9 0.79 -3.55 20.20
CA ASP A 9 1.35 -2.72 19.13
C ASP A 9 0.25 -1.76 18.63
N VAL A 10 0.50 -0.45 18.74
CA VAL A 10 -0.42 0.60 18.29
C VAL A 10 0.30 1.50 17.30
N TYR A 11 -0.41 1.90 16.25
CA TYR A 11 0.07 2.89 15.29
C TYR A 11 -0.98 3.96 15.07
N THR A 12 -0.61 5.23 15.26
CA THR A 12 -1.43 6.40 14.93
C THR A 12 -0.69 7.27 13.93
N GLY A 13 -0.91 7.04 12.64
CA GLY A 13 -0.44 7.90 11.55
C GLY A 13 -1.35 9.12 11.38
N GLY A 14 -0.81 10.22 10.85
CA GLY A 14 -1.65 11.26 10.26
C GLY A 14 -2.20 10.74 8.93
N VAL A 15 -3.47 10.96 8.67
CA VAL A 15 -4.08 10.75 7.35
C VAL A 15 -4.12 12.11 6.65
N ASP A 16 -3.51 12.17 5.46
CA ASP A 16 -3.38 13.41 4.69
C ASP A 16 -4.69 13.82 4.01
N ALA A 17 -5.54 12.84 3.72
CA ALA A 17 -6.93 12.98 3.38
C ALA A 17 -7.70 11.82 4.05
N TYR A 18 -8.98 12.02 4.29
CA TYR A 18 -9.89 10.96 4.71
C TYR A 18 -11.11 11.05 3.78
N SER A 19 -11.47 9.93 3.15
CA SER A 19 -12.73 9.80 2.42
C SER A 19 -13.86 9.54 3.41
N THR A 20 -14.94 10.32 3.39
CA THR A 20 -16.17 9.95 4.11
C THR A 20 -17.08 9.04 3.29
N LEU A 21 -16.59 8.52 2.15
CA LEU A 21 -17.34 7.64 1.25
C LEU A 21 -18.68 8.26 0.81
N GLY A 22 -18.72 9.59 0.69
CA GLY A 22 -19.89 10.34 0.22
C GLY A 22 -20.90 10.77 1.30
N TRP A 23 -20.56 10.69 2.59
CA TRP A 23 -21.44 11.19 3.67
C TRP A 23 -21.29 12.69 3.97
N PHE A 24 -20.14 13.30 3.64
CA PHE A 24 -19.88 14.74 3.80
C PHE A 24 -19.00 15.29 2.67
N ASP A 25 -18.87 16.62 2.58
CA ASP A 25 -17.93 17.29 1.68
C ASP A 25 -16.48 17.12 2.21
N ASP A 26 -15.75 16.16 1.64
CA ASP A 26 -14.37 15.84 2.01
C ASP A 26 -13.41 16.99 1.67
N SER A 27 -13.07 17.78 2.68
CA SER A 27 -12.28 19.01 2.52
C SER A 27 -10.78 18.69 2.40
N LEU A 28 -10.14 19.17 1.32
CA LEU A 28 -8.68 19.09 1.15
C LEU A 28 -7.97 19.95 2.21
N LEU A 29 -7.17 19.31 3.08
CA LEU A 29 -6.39 19.99 4.11
C LEU A 29 -5.24 20.80 3.49
N SER A 30 -4.80 21.87 4.17
CA SER A 30 -3.71 22.73 3.69
C SER A 30 -2.36 22.03 3.51
N SER A 31 -2.15 20.87 4.15
CA SER A 31 -0.99 19.99 3.94
C SER A 31 -0.93 19.38 2.54
N VAL A 32 -2.06 19.30 1.84
CA VAL A 32 -2.19 18.78 0.47
C VAL A 32 -1.64 19.76 -0.57
N VAL A 33 -1.61 21.07 -0.26
CA VAL A 33 -1.24 22.14 -1.20
C VAL A 33 0.28 22.24 -1.45
N ASN A 34 1.11 21.74 -0.53
CA ASN A 34 2.57 21.76 -0.67
C ASN A 34 3.14 20.50 -1.37
N ARG A 35 2.28 19.64 -1.91
CA ARG A 35 2.70 18.42 -2.62
C ARG A 35 3.22 18.74 -4.02
N SER A 36 4.05 17.86 -4.56
CA SER A 36 4.36 17.89 -5.98
C SER A 36 3.07 17.70 -6.81
N ALA A 37 3.07 18.17 -8.05
CA ALA A 37 1.88 18.08 -8.89
C ALA A 37 1.41 16.62 -9.12
N HIS A 38 2.34 15.67 -9.22
CA HIS A 38 2.01 14.25 -9.35
C HIS A 38 1.45 13.64 -8.06
N GLN A 39 1.95 14.05 -6.89
CA GLN A 39 1.43 13.60 -5.59
C GLN A 39 0.01 14.11 -5.34
N LEU A 40 -0.29 15.35 -5.74
CA LEU A 40 -1.64 15.90 -5.65
C LEU A 40 -2.60 15.20 -6.62
N ALA A 41 -2.17 14.99 -7.87
CA ALA A 41 -2.96 14.26 -8.85
C ALA A 41 -3.26 12.83 -8.37
N GLY A 42 -2.25 12.14 -7.82
CA GLY A 42 -2.38 10.81 -7.25
C GLY A 42 -3.44 10.73 -6.16
N LEU A 43 -3.35 11.62 -5.18
CA LEU A 43 -4.35 11.73 -4.11
C LEU A 43 -5.76 11.93 -4.67
N ILE A 44 -5.94 12.85 -5.62
CA ILE A 44 -7.25 13.08 -6.25
C ILE A 44 -7.76 11.80 -6.93
N PHE A 45 -6.91 11.06 -7.63
CA PHE A 45 -7.32 9.81 -8.26
C PHE A 45 -7.67 8.72 -7.25
N HIS A 46 -6.93 8.60 -6.15
CA HIS A 46 -7.21 7.66 -5.06
C HIS A 46 -8.60 7.91 -4.47
N GLU A 47 -8.88 9.16 -4.08
CA GLU A 47 -10.16 9.54 -3.48
C GLU A 47 -11.33 9.39 -4.46
N LEU A 48 -11.13 9.75 -5.73
CA LEU A 48 -12.14 9.55 -6.77
C LEU A 48 -12.41 8.06 -7.04
N ALA A 49 -11.40 7.18 -6.91
CA ALA A 49 -11.58 5.75 -7.09
C ALA A 49 -12.56 5.17 -6.06
N HIS A 50 -12.48 5.60 -4.80
CA HIS A 50 -13.45 5.20 -3.78
C HIS A 50 -14.90 5.59 -4.10
N LEU A 51 -15.12 6.66 -4.88
CA LEU A 51 -16.45 7.03 -5.36
C LEU A 51 -16.95 6.14 -6.50
N VAL A 52 -16.05 5.45 -7.21
CA VAL A 52 -16.39 4.57 -8.34
C VAL A 52 -16.74 3.16 -7.87
N VAL A 53 -15.93 2.60 -6.96
CA VAL A 53 -16.17 1.27 -6.39
C VAL A 53 -15.84 1.26 -4.91
N PHE A 54 -16.74 0.63 -4.14
CA PHE A 54 -16.54 0.37 -2.72
C PHE A 54 -17.16 -0.98 -2.34
N ALA A 55 -16.37 -1.86 -1.74
CA ALA A 55 -16.79 -3.14 -1.18
C ALA A 55 -16.92 -3.01 0.35
N PRO A 56 -18.13 -3.05 0.93
CA PRO A 56 -18.31 -2.91 2.37
C PRO A 56 -17.56 -3.97 3.18
N GLY A 57 -16.77 -3.53 4.16
CA GLY A 57 -16.05 -4.41 5.08
C GLY A 57 -14.73 -4.99 4.55
N ASP A 58 -14.32 -4.65 3.33
CA ASP A 58 -13.06 -5.12 2.73
C ASP A 58 -12.08 -3.97 2.48
N THR A 59 -11.35 -3.59 3.54
CA THR A 59 -10.35 -2.52 3.48
C THR A 59 -9.26 -2.82 2.45
N THR A 60 -8.76 -4.04 2.40
CA THR A 60 -7.63 -4.39 1.51
C THR A 60 -8.02 -4.24 0.05
N PHE A 61 -9.22 -4.72 -0.33
CA PHE A 61 -9.74 -4.50 -1.68
C PHE A 61 -9.90 -3.03 -2.01
N ASN A 62 -10.56 -2.26 -1.13
CA ASN A 62 -10.86 -0.86 -1.39
C ASN A 62 -9.61 -0.01 -1.56
N GLU A 63 -8.65 -0.13 -0.64
CA GLU A 63 -7.42 0.66 -0.68
C GLU A 63 -6.51 0.22 -1.82
N SER A 64 -6.36 -1.09 -2.05
CA SER A 64 -5.55 -1.59 -3.18
C SER A 64 -6.15 -1.21 -4.53
N PHE A 65 -7.48 -1.19 -4.66
CA PHE A 65 -8.14 -0.70 -5.87
C PHE A 65 -7.84 0.78 -6.10
N ALA A 66 -8.04 1.60 -5.06
CA ALA A 66 -7.79 3.03 -5.14
C ALA A 66 -6.33 3.36 -5.45
N THR A 67 -5.38 2.63 -4.83
CA THR A 67 -3.95 2.74 -5.13
C THR A 67 -3.61 2.30 -6.56
N ALA A 68 -4.25 1.25 -7.09
CA ALA A 68 -4.04 0.86 -8.49
C ALA A 68 -4.53 1.95 -9.48
N VAL A 69 -5.70 2.54 -9.20
CA VAL A 69 -6.25 3.66 -9.99
C VAL A 69 -5.41 4.92 -9.85
N GLU A 70 -4.91 5.24 -8.66
CA GLU A 70 -3.97 6.33 -8.41
C GLU A 70 -2.74 6.19 -9.31
N ARG A 71 -2.06 5.03 -9.25
CA ARG A 71 -0.82 4.79 -10.00
C ARG A 71 -1.05 4.93 -11.49
N GLU A 72 -2.12 4.33 -12.02
CA GLU A 72 -2.44 4.45 -13.45
C GLU A 72 -2.90 5.87 -13.83
N GLY A 73 -3.67 6.52 -12.97
CA GLY A 73 -4.15 7.88 -13.14
C GLY A 73 -3.00 8.88 -13.26
N ILE A 74 -2.01 8.79 -12.36
CA ILE A 74 -0.77 9.58 -12.43
C ILE A 74 -0.08 9.39 -13.78
N ARG A 75 0.12 8.15 -14.24
CA ARG A 75 0.79 7.88 -15.53
C ARG A 75 0.04 8.49 -16.71
N ARG A 76 -1.28 8.29 -16.78
CA ARG A 76 -2.11 8.83 -17.87
C ARG A 76 -2.13 10.34 -17.85
N TRP A 77 -2.31 10.93 -16.68
CA TRP A 77 -2.31 12.38 -16.50
C TRP A 77 -0.98 13.01 -16.89
N ALA A 78 0.14 12.45 -16.41
CA ALA A 78 1.47 12.95 -16.74
C ALA A 78 1.77 12.84 -18.25
N ARG A 79 1.39 11.72 -18.89
CA ARG A 79 1.48 11.57 -20.36
C ARG A 79 0.62 12.59 -21.10
N ALA A 80 -0.63 12.80 -20.66
CA ALA A 80 -1.56 13.72 -21.30
C ALA A 80 -1.11 15.19 -21.20
N ARG A 81 -0.39 15.57 -20.15
CA ARG A 81 0.19 16.92 -20.03
C ARG A 81 1.34 17.18 -21.01
N GLY A 82 2.00 16.13 -21.51
CA GLY A 82 3.11 16.26 -22.46
C GLY A 82 4.37 16.93 -21.87
N GLU A 83 4.44 17.07 -20.54
CA GLU A 83 5.57 17.65 -19.83
C GLU A 83 6.55 16.54 -19.44
N GLN A 84 7.67 16.43 -20.16
CA GLN A 84 8.64 15.35 -19.99
C GLN A 84 9.14 15.23 -18.55
N GLN A 85 9.49 16.36 -17.90
CA GLN A 85 10.01 16.33 -16.54
C GLN A 85 8.97 15.82 -15.54
N LEU A 86 7.72 16.26 -15.67
CA LEU A 86 6.62 15.79 -14.83
C LEU A 86 6.41 14.27 -14.96
N TYR A 87 6.49 13.74 -16.18
CA TYR A 87 6.40 12.31 -16.43
C TYR A 87 7.54 11.54 -15.75
N LEU A 88 8.77 12.02 -15.88
CA LEU A 88 9.94 11.39 -15.26
C LEU A 88 9.85 11.42 -13.72
N ASP A 89 9.45 12.56 -13.15
CA ASP A 89 9.29 12.71 -11.70
C ASP A 89 8.19 11.77 -11.16
N ALA A 90 7.07 11.67 -11.90
CA ALA A 90 5.97 10.77 -11.56
C ALA A 90 6.40 9.30 -11.60
N GLU A 91 7.06 8.85 -12.67
CA GLU A 91 7.56 7.48 -12.78
C GLU A 91 8.59 7.17 -11.70
N GLN A 92 9.49 8.11 -11.37
CA GLN A 92 10.47 7.92 -10.30
C GLN A 92 9.80 7.84 -8.91
N ASN A 93 8.74 8.62 -8.67
CA ASN A 93 7.97 8.52 -7.44
C ASN A 93 7.25 7.16 -7.32
N LEU A 94 6.61 6.71 -8.39
CA LEU A 94 5.96 5.40 -8.47
C LEU A 94 6.94 4.23 -8.28
N ALA A 95 8.15 4.34 -8.83
CA ALA A 95 9.21 3.34 -8.67
C ALA A 95 9.64 3.23 -7.20
N ARG A 96 9.94 4.36 -6.55
CA ARG A 96 10.31 4.39 -5.13
C ARG A 96 9.21 3.84 -4.22
N GLN A 97 7.95 4.15 -4.53
CA GLN A 97 6.81 3.58 -3.81
C GLN A 97 6.77 2.06 -3.94
N ALA A 98 6.93 1.52 -5.15
CA ALA A 98 6.95 0.08 -5.37
C ALA A 98 8.11 -0.61 -4.63
N GLU A 99 9.30 -0.02 -4.64
CA GLU A 99 10.48 -0.55 -3.96
C GLU A 99 10.33 -0.51 -2.43
N PHE A 100 9.77 0.58 -1.88
CA PHE A 100 9.42 0.67 -0.46
C PHE A 100 8.41 -0.41 -0.05
N VAL A 101 7.34 -0.57 -0.81
CA VAL A 101 6.30 -1.59 -0.56
C VAL A 101 6.89 -3.00 -0.62
N ALA A 102 7.76 -3.27 -1.60
CA ALA A 102 8.45 -4.55 -1.72
C ALA A 102 9.34 -4.84 -0.52
N LEU A 103 10.13 -3.85 -0.07
CA LEU A 103 10.95 -3.97 1.14
C LEU A 103 10.08 -4.31 2.35
N VAL A 104 9.04 -3.51 2.64
CA VAL A 104 8.18 -3.73 3.82
C VAL A 104 7.48 -5.09 3.75
N SER A 105 7.01 -5.49 2.57
CA SER A 105 6.34 -6.78 2.36
C SER A 105 7.27 -7.96 2.61
N GLN A 106 8.50 -7.90 2.10
CA GLN A 106 9.52 -8.93 2.34
C GLN A 106 9.81 -9.10 3.84
N TRP A 107 9.89 -8.00 4.59
CA TRP A 107 10.17 -8.05 6.01
C TRP A 107 8.95 -8.50 6.82
N ARG A 108 7.72 -8.16 6.42
CA ARG A 108 6.49 -8.72 7.01
C ARG A 108 6.53 -10.24 6.96
N ASP A 109 6.93 -10.83 5.84
CA ASP A 109 7.01 -12.29 5.70
C ASP A 109 7.99 -12.90 6.73
N GLN A 110 9.09 -12.23 7.04
CA GLN A 110 10.02 -12.67 8.10
C GLN A 110 9.41 -12.56 9.51
N PHE A 111 8.61 -11.52 9.77
CA PHE A 111 7.86 -11.41 11.02
C PHE A 111 6.84 -12.54 11.16
N ASP A 112 6.14 -12.90 10.08
CA ASP A 112 5.15 -13.98 10.09
C ASP A 112 5.80 -15.34 10.37
N VAL A 113 6.98 -15.60 9.80
CA VAL A 113 7.80 -16.79 10.12
C VAL A 113 8.17 -16.82 11.60
N LEU A 114 8.65 -15.69 12.13
CA LEU A 114 9.03 -15.58 13.54
C LEU A 114 7.85 -15.88 14.46
N TYR A 115 6.70 -15.27 14.18
CA TYR A 115 5.50 -15.43 15.01
C TYR A 115 4.94 -16.85 14.95
N SER A 116 5.11 -17.54 13.82
CA SER A 116 4.68 -18.93 13.63
C SER A 116 5.65 -19.97 14.20
N SER A 117 6.86 -19.57 14.62
CA SER A 117 7.86 -20.50 15.16
C SER A 117 7.50 -21.05 16.56
N ASP A 118 8.10 -22.17 16.95
CA ASP A 118 7.93 -22.80 18.28
C ASP A 118 8.81 -22.16 19.39
N THR A 119 9.46 -21.03 19.12
CA THR A 119 10.32 -20.34 20.10
C THR A 119 9.49 -19.70 21.22
N SER A 120 10.12 -19.51 22.38
CA SER A 120 9.43 -18.89 23.52
C SER A 120 9.02 -17.44 23.23
N GLU A 121 8.00 -16.93 23.92
CA GLU A 121 7.57 -15.53 23.73
C GLU A 121 8.69 -14.52 24.00
N THR A 122 9.58 -14.82 24.95
CA THR A 122 10.75 -13.98 25.26
C THR A 122 11.71 -13.94 24.08
N GLU A 123 12.04 -15.11 23.51
CA GLU A 123 12.92 -15.20 22.33
C GLU A 123 12.27 -14.53 21.10
N LYS A 124 10.95 -14.69 20.90
CA LYS A 124 10.22 -13.98 19.84
C LYS A 124 10.32 -12.47 19.99
N ARG A 125 10.23 -11.92 21.21
CA ARG A 125 10.37 -10.48 21.45
C ARG A 125 11.78 -9.98 21.15
N GLU A 126 12.81 -10.73 21.52
CA GLU A 126 14.21 -10.39 21.21
C GLU A 126 14.48 -10.44 19.70
N GLN A 127 14.05 -11.52 19.03
CA GLN A 127 14.21 -11.65 17.58
C GLN A 127 13.40 -10.60 16.81
N LYS A 128 12.20 -10.22 17.29
CA LYS A 128 11.38 -9.14 16.72
C LYS A 128 12.17 -7.82 16.70
N GLN A 129 12.84 -7.47 17.80
CA GLN A 129 13.68 -6.27 17.86
C GLN A 129 14.85 -6.35 16.87
N GLY A 130 15.47 -7.52 16.72
CA GLY A 130 16.50 -7.77 15.71
C GLY A 130 16.01 -7.57 14.27
N LEU A 131 14.83 -8.10 13.93
CA LEU A 131 14.21 -7.93 12.62
C LEU A 131 13.87 -6.46 12.35
N GLN A 132 13.31 -5.75 13.34
CA GLN A 132 13.02 -4.32 13.23
C GLN A 132 14.28 -3.51 12.95
N GLN A 133 15.38 -3.79 13.64
CA GLN A 133 16.64 -3.09 13.42
C GLN A 133 17.22 -3.38 12.03
N THR A 134 17.13 -4.63 11.59
CA THR A 134 17.66 -5.02 10.27
C THR A 134 16.82 -4.42 9.13
N LEU A 135 15.50 -4.34 9.29
CA LEU A 135 14.62 -3.62 8.35
C LEU A 135 15.00 -2.13 8.22
N ARG A 136 15.41 -1.47 9.32
CA ARG A 136 15.91 -0.08 9.26
C ARG A 136 17.20 0.03 8.45
N VAL A 137 18.14 -0.89 8.65
CA VAL A 137 19.39 -0.92 7.89
C VAL A 137 19.11 -1.13 6.41
N ALA A 138 18.25 -2.09 6.07
CA ALA A 138 17.85 -2.36 4.68
C ALA A 138 17.16 -1.16 4.03
N TYR A 139 16.43 -0.35 4.80
CA TYR A 139 15.88 0.92 4.32
C TYR A 139 16.96 1.96 4.02
N GLU A 140 17.95 2.13 4.88
CA GLU A 140 19.05 3.06 4.60
C GLU A 140 19.82 2.66 3.33
N ASP A 141 20.07 1.36 3.13
CA ASP A 141 20.68 0.84 1.90
C ASP A 141 19.81 1.15 0.66
N LEU A 142 18.49 0.97 0.78
CA LEU A 142 17.54 1.30 -0.30
C LEU A 142 17.54 2.80 -0.60
N LYS A 143 17.58 3.65 0.43
CA LYS A 143 17.64 5.10 0.31
C LYS A 143 18.92 5.58 -0.38
N GLU A 144 20.05 4.92 -0.16
CA GLU A 144 21.28 5.19 -0.91
C GLU A 144 21.08 4.98 -2.41
N SER A 145 20.36 3.91 -2.81
CA SER A 145 20.02 3.66 -4.22
C SER A 145 19.15 4.77 -4.83
N TRP A 146 18.38 5.47 -4.01
CA TRP A 146 17.57 6.63 -4.39
C TRP A 146 18.32 7.97 -4.34
N SER A 147 19.65 7.93 -4.23
CA SER A 147 20.49 9.13 -4.07
C SER A 147 20.13 9.95 -2.82
N GLY A 148 19.73 9.27 -1.73
CA GLY A 148 19.45 9.89 -0.45
C GLY A 148 18.03 10.47 -0.30
N TYR A 149 17.10 10.12 -1.20
CA TYR A 149 15.70 10.53 -1.07
C TYR A 149 15.10 10.08 0.28
N ASP A 150 14.57 11.04 1.04
CA ASP A 150 14.18 10.89 2.44
C ASP A 150 12.66 10.80 2.65
N GLY A 151 11.88 10.61 1.58
CA GLY A 151 10.42 10.66 1.64
C GLY A 151 9.76 9.60 2.55
N TYR A 152 10.49 8.56 2.96
CA TYR A 152 10.02 7.53 3.90
C TYR A 152 10.70 7.60 5.28
N ASP A 153 11.61 8.56 5.50
CA ASP A 153 12.35 8.69 6.77
C ASP A 153 11.39 8.85 7.95
N ALA A 154 10.31 9.62 7.79
CA ALA A 154 9.30 9.80 8.82
C ALA A 154 8.54 8.51 9.18
N TRP A 155 8.35 7.61 8.19
CA TRP A 155 7.74 6.30 8.42
C TRP A 155 8.71 5.42 9.22
N PHE A 156 10.00 5.41 8.85
CA PHE A 156 11.01 4.70 9.60
C PHE A 156 11.37 5.36 10.93
N ALA A 157 11.14 6.65 11.17
CA ALA A 157 11.51 7.31 12.43
C ALA A 157 10.72 6.80 13.65
N ARG A 158 9.59 6.12 13.43
CA ARG A 158 8.73 5.58 14.49
C ARG A 158 9.12 4.15 14.86
N GLU A 159 8.53 3.64 15.94
CA GLU A 159 8.67 2.24 16.32
C GLU A 159 8.00 1.36 15.24
N LEU A 160 8.81 0.70 14.41
CA LEU A 160 8.34 -0.26 13.42
C LEU A 160 7.62 -1.39 14.13
N ASN A 161 6.29 -1.40 14.08
CA ASN A 161 5.48 -2.38 14.80
C ASN A 161 4.47 -3.05 13.87
N ASN A 162 3.80 -4.10 14.35
CA ASN A 162 2.92 -4.91 13.51
C ASN A 162 1.76 -4.08 12.93
N ALA A 163 1.25 -3.11 13.71
CA ALA A 163 0.19 -2.22 13.26
C ALA A 163 0.65 -1.33 12.09
N GLN A 164 1.86 -0.77 12.18
CA GLN A 164 2.45 0.04 11.12
C GLN A 164 2.72 -0.79 9.85
N LEU A 165 3.28 -1.98 9.99
CA LEU A 165 3.54 -2.88 8.84
C LEU A 165 2.24 -3.28 8.14
N SER A 166 1.18 -3.53 8.92
CA SER A 166 -0.14 -3.91 8.40
C SER A 166 -0.76 -2.81 7.53
N THR A 167 -0.49 -1.53 7.82
CA THR A 167 -0.99 -0.45 6.95
C THR A 167 -0.41 -0.48 5.55
N VAL A 168 0.85 -0.93 5.36
CA VAL A 168 1.41 -1.03 4.01
C VAL A 168 0.75 -2.15 3.24
N ALA A 169 0.47 -3.27 3.91
CA ALA A 169 -0.23 -4.40 3.33
C ALA A 169 -1.66 -4.06 2.86
N SER A 170 -2.46 -3.41 3.71
CA SER A 170 -3.85 -3.07 3.38
C SER A 170 -3.97 -2.25 2.08
N TYR A 171 -3.01 -1.38 1.81
CA TYR A 171 -3.02 -0.53 0.62
C TYR A 171 -2.43 -1.19 -0.63
N ASN A 172 -1.62 -2.24 -0.49
CA ASN A 172 -0.77 -2.70 -1.58
C ASN A 172 -0.91 -4.19 -1.92
N ASP A 173 -1.50 -5.01 -1.05
CA ASP A 173 -1.53 -6.46 -1.24
C ASP A 173 -2.25 -6.86 -2.55
N LEU A 174 -3.35 -6.19 -2.94
CA LEU A 174 -4.09 -6.53 -4.17
C LEU A 174 -3.73 -5.65 -5.37
N VAL A 175 -2.83 -4.68 -5.22
CA VAL A 175 -2.42 -3.79 -6.32
C VAL A 175 -1.88 -4.58 -7.52
N PRO A 176 -1.01 -5.61 -7.37
CA PRO A 176 -0.58 -6.42 -8.51
C PRO A 176 -1.72 -7.17 -9.21
N ALA A 177 -2.77 -7.56 -8.47
CA ALA A 177 -3.95 -8.22 -9.07
C ALA A 177 -4.76 -7.22 -9.91
N PHE A 178 -4.98 -6.00 -9.42
CA PHE A 178 -5.66 -4.94 -10.17
C PHE A 178 -4.86 -4.47 -11.39
N ASP A 179 -3.54 -4.32 -11.27
CA ASP A 179 -2.67 -3.98 -12.40
C ASP A 179 -2.79 -5.01 -13.53
N ARG A 180 -2.76 -6.31 -13.18
CA ARG A 180 -2.94 -7.40 -14.15
C ARG A 180 -4.34 -7.41 -14.76
N LEU A 181 -5.37 -7.18 -13.95
CA LEU A 181 -6.74 -7.10 -14.43
C LEU A 181 -6.90 -5.96 -15.46
N LEU A 182 -6.35 -4.78 -15.17
CA LEU A 182 -6.36 -3.66 -16.11
C LEU A 182 -5.58 -3.99 -17.39
N GLN A 183 -4.43 -4.66 -17.27
CA GLN A 183 -3.63 -5.09 -18.42
C GLN A 183 -4.38 -6.11 -19.29
N GLN A 184 -5.08 -7.08 -18.69
CA GLN A 184 -5.92 -8.05 -19.41
C GLN A 184 -7.06 -7.39 -20.18
N LEU A 185 -7.53 -6.24 -19.68
CA LEU A 185 -8.54 -5.40 -20.33
C LEU A 185 -7.92 -4.34 -21.25
N GLU A 186 -6.67 -4.51 -21.64
CA GLU A 186 -5.92 -3.65 -22.56
C GLU A 186 -5.85 -2.17 -22.13
N GLY A 187 -5.97 -1.91 -20.82
CA GLY A 187 -6.01 -0.55 -20.27
C GLY A 187 -7.35 0.17 -20.47
N ASP A 188 -8.43 -0.51 -20.84
CA ASP A 188 -9.78 0.08 -20.89
C ASP A 188 -10.32 0.30 -19.47
N LEU A 189 -10.29 1.55 -19.01
CA LEU A 189 -10.78 1.92 -17.67
C LEU A 189 -12.29 1.68 -17.51
N GLY A 190 -13.08 1.82 -18.57
CA GLY A 190 -14.53 1.60 -18.50
C GLY A 190 -14.86 0.12 -18.28
N GLN A 191 -14.16 -0.78 -18.98
CA GLN A 191 -14.26 -2.22 -18.73
C GLN A 191 -13.70 -2.59 -17.37
N PHE A 192 -12.56 -2.02 -16.99
CA PHE A 192 -11.92 -2.25 -15.70
C PHE A 192 -12.84 -1.89 -14.53
N TYR A 193 -13.42 -0.69 -14.52
CA TYR A 193 -14.33 -0.29 -13.44
C TYR A 193 -15.57 -1.18 -13.36
N ARG A 194 -16.20 -1.54 -14.48
CA ARG A 194 -17.32 -2.49 -14.47
C ARG A 194 -16.92 -3.82 -13.85
N ARG A 195 -15.74 -4.34 -14.23
CA ARG A 195 -15.25 -5.61 -13.71
C ARG A 195 -14.94 -5.55 -12.22
N VAL A 196 -14.36 -4.45 -11.74
CA VAL A 196 -14.09 -4.25 -10.30
C VAL A 196 -15.40 -4.06 -9.51
N GLN A 197 -16.43 -3.43 -10.09
CA GLN A 197 -17.77 -3.36 -9.48
C GLN A 197 -18.39 -4.74 -9.30
N GLU A 198 -18.33 -5.61 -10.32
CA GLU A 198 -18.79 -7.00 -10.20
C GLU A 198 -18.05 -7.74 -9.07
N LEU A 199 -16.73 -7.56 -8.97
CA LEU A 199 -15.91 -8.17 -7.91
C LEU A 199 -16.29 -7.66 -6.52
N ALA A 200 -16.65 -6.38 -6.39
CA ALA A 200 -17.07 -5.78 -5.12
C ALA A 200 -18.40 -6.34 -4.61
N GLU A 201 -19.27 -6.87 -5.49
CA GLU A 201 -20.54 -7.50 -5.12
C GLU A 201 -20.39 -8.96 -4.66
N LEU A 202 -19.26 -9.61 -4.96
CA LEU A 202 -19.01 -10.99 -4.56
C LEU A 202 -18.77 -11.13 -3.06
N PRO A 203 -19.07 -12.30 -2.46
CA PRO A 203 -18.53 -12.68 -1.15
C PRO A 203 -16.99 -12.59 -1.12
N VAL A 204 -16.41 -12.28 0.04
CA VAL A 204 -14.96 -12.09 0.20
C VAL A 204 -14.16 -13.28 -0.35
N ASP A 205 -14.52 -14.51 0.03
CA ASP A 205 -13.80 -15.71 -0.42
C ASP A 205 -13.82 -15.89 -1.95
N GLU A 206 -14.94 -15.59 -2.60
CA GLU A 206 -15.07 -15.67 -4.07
C GLU A 206 -14.31 -14.53 -4.76
N ARG A 207 -14.28 -13.35 -4.15
CA ARG A 207 -13.54 -12.19 -4.62
C ARG A 207 -12.04 -12.45 -4.58
N GLU A 208 -11.52 -12.99 -3.47
CA GLU A 208 -10.11 -13.34 -3.31
C GLU A 208 -9.65 -14.38 -4.35
N GLN A 209 -10.50 -15.36 -4.66
CA GLN A 209 -10.22 -16.34 -5.72
C GLN A 209 -10.11 -15.70 -7.11
N GLN A 210 -10.89 -14.65 -7.36
CA GLN A 210 -10.89 -13.95 -8.66
C GLN A 210 -9.90 -12.79 -8.74
N LEU A 211 -9.38 -12.33 -7.60
CA LEU A 211 -8.28 -11.38 -7.48
C LEU A 211 -7.11 -12.01 -6.71
N PRO A 212 -6.50 -13.09 -7.24
CA PRO A 212 -5.44 -13.77 -6.54
C PRO A 212 -4.25 -12.83 -6.34
N ASN A 213 -3.83 -12.65 -5.10
CA ASN A 213 -2.55 -12.01 -4.79
C ASN A 213 -1.44 -13.03 -5.11
N PRO A 214 -0.64 -12.80 -6.17
CA PRO A 214 0.39 -13.75 -6.59
C PRO A 214 1.52 -13.86 -5.56
N ASP A 215 1.79 -12.79 -4.82
CA ASP A 215 2.82 -12.77 -3.80
C ASP A 215 2.37 -13.56 -2.57
N LEU A 216 1.08 -13.51 -2.21
CA LEU A 216 0.51 -14.40 -1.17
C LEU A 216 0.46 -15.87 -1.60
N LEU A 217 0.10 -16.17 -2.85
CA LEU A 217 0.10 -17.54 -3.36
C LEU A 217 1.50 -18.14 -3.46
N ALA A 218 2.50 -17.34 -3.87
CA ALA A 218 3.90 -17.76 -3.86
C ALA A 218 4.40 -18.02 -2.43
N ARG A 219 3.93 -17.26 -1.43
CA ARG A 219 4.21 -17.49 0.00
C ARG A 219 3.63 -18.81 0.49
N GLU A 220 2.34 -19.11 0.25
CA GLU A 220 1.72 -20.38 0.69
C GLU A 220 2.42 -21.62 0.13
N THR A 221 2.90 -21.53 -1.11
CA THR A 221 3.61 -22.63 -1.78
C THR A 221 5.03 -22.83 -1.22
N ALA A 222 5.69 -21.76 -0.78
CA ALA A 222 7.04 -21.80 -0.21
C ALA A 222 7.10 -22.38 1.21
N PHE A 223 6.01 -22.34 1.98
CA PHE A 223 5.89 -22.95 3.31
C PHE A 223 5.45 -24.42 3.30
N GLN A 224 5.11 -24.99 2.14
CA GLN A 224 4.69 -26.39 2.00
C GLN A 224 5.81 -27.35 1.53
N ILE A 225 7.06 -26.87 1.47
CA ILE A 225 8.27 -27.66 1.13
C ILE A 225 9.18 -27.74 2.35
#